data_AF-A0A454JEC2-F1
#
_entry.id   AF-A0A454JEC2-F1
#
_cell.length_a   1.000
_cell.length_b   1.000
_cell.length_c   1.000
_cell.angle_alpha   90.00
_cell.angle_beta   90.00
_cell.angle_gamma   90.00
#
_symmetry.space_group_name_H-M   'P 1'
#
loop_
_entity.id
_entity.type
_entity.pdbx_description
1 polymer ?
#
loop_
_entity_poly.entity_id
_entity_poly.type
_entity_poly.pdbx_seq_one_letter_code
_entity_poly.pdbx_strand_id
1 'polypeptide(L)'
;MTIIRRLMLTLAIALIALLIVGGFGAYQQKQASNRFEDTISNLAPSVRDLNGMVYAFMDIKNAITKHSVSHTPGEKAAAEAMSGEADKKLEDLLNDYEKNLISDDHDRQLLQDDKAKLAAYRAERSKFFELSRSGKDDLADAMLRDGPLSIAGIELRKAFIAHTEYNLKLAFDTLETNKAAYNSALLQTGGVIAVVLLLVLYMGVVLFRTISRGLTSIQSTMQQVSQSLDFTQRAPVVGKDEISLTATAFNGLLDGLQRNLKSILDGARSVADASQGLAQTATQVAAAADSQSASSASMAATIEQMTVSINHVASRAGESRDLAHNAGTLAQQGSSTISQTISDIREISHAVDSAAGSIRELDTYSAQVDTVVGVIKDIADQTNLL
;
A
#
# COMPACT_ATOMS: atom_id res chain seq x y z
N MET A 1 6.40 -2.55 -12.23
CA MET A 1 7.43 -2.80 -11.20
C MET A 1 7.03 -2.05 -9.96
N THR A 2 7.21 -2.69 -8.79
CA THR A 2 7.01 -2.05 -7.50
C THR A 2 7.97 -0.88 -7.28
N ILE A 3 7.59 0.09 -6.46
CA ILE A 3 8.41 1.23 -6.03
C ILE A 3 9.68 0.71 -5.37
N ILE A 4 9.58 -0.31 -4.53
CA ILE A 4 10.74 -0.95 -3.90
C ILE A 4 11.72 -1.49 -4.96
N ARG A 5 11.23 -2.18 -6.00
CA ARG A 5 12.10 -2.67 -7.08
C ARG A 5 12.75 -1.54 -7.85
N ARG A 6 12.03 -0.44 -8.13
CA ARG A 6 12.60 0.73 -8.80
C ARG A 6 13.69 1.39 -7.95
N LEU A 7 13.47 1.53 -6.64
CA LEU A 7 14.46 2.07 -5.70
C LEU A 7 15.72 1.18 -5.62
N MET A 8 15.54 -0.13 -5.48
CA MET A 8 16.66 -1.07 -5.49
C MET A 8 17.42 -1.03 -6.81
N LEU A 9 16.72 -0.90 -7.95
CA LEU A 9 17.34 -0.81 -9.26
C LEU A 9 18.14 0.50 -9.42
N THR A 10 17.63 1.65 -8.95
CA THR A 10 18.41 2.89 -8.95
C THR A 10 19.65 2.81 -8.05
N LEU A 11 19.54 2.19 -6.88
CA LEU A 11 20.66 2.02 -5.96
C LEU A 11 21.71 1.08 -6.58
N ALA A 12 21.28 -0.04 -7.16
CA ALA A 12 22.16 -0.98 -7.83
C ALA A 12 22.89 -0.33 -9.02
N ILE A 13 22.19 0.45 -9.84
CA ILE A 13 22.82 1.19 -10.94
C ILE A 13 23.83 2.21 -10.40
N ALA A 14 23.50 2.95 -9.34
CA ALA A 14 24.43 3.91 -8.73
C ALA A 14 25.69 3.22 -8.18
N LEU A 15 25.55 2.05 -7.53
CA LEU A 15 26.67 1.26 -7.02
C LEU A 15 27.52 0.67 -8.14
N ILE A 16 26.89 0.12 -9.19
CA ILE A 16 27.60 -0.38 -10.37
C ILE A 16 28.34 0.75 -11.07
N ALA A 17 27.72 1.94 -11.18
CA ALA A 17 28.36 3.08 -11.79
C ALA A 17 29.58 3.58 -10.97
N LEU A 18 29.49 3.55 -9.64
CA LEU A 18 30.64 3.82 -8.77
C LEU A 18 31.77 2.81 -8.98
N LEU A 19 31.45 1.52 -9.13
CA LEU A 19 32.45 0.49 -9.44
C LEU A 19 33.08 0.70 -10.82
N ILE A 20 32.30 1.09 -11.82
CA ILE A 20 32.81 1.40 -13.16
C ILE A 20 33.74 2.61 -13.12
N VAL A 21 33.34 3.70 -12.46
CA VAL A 21 34.18 4.91 -12.32
C VAL A 21 35.46 4.60 -11.54
N GLY A 22 35.34 3.87 -10.42
CA GLY A 22 36.50 3.47 -9.62
C GLY A 22 37.46 2.54 -10.38
N GLY A 23 36.92 1.54 -11.09
CA GLY A 23 37.71 0.63 -11.91
C GLY A 23 38.38 1.31 -13.09
N PHE A 24 37.67 2.22 -13.77
CA PHE A 24 38.23 3.05 -14.84
C PHE A 24 39.33 3.98 -14.32
N GLY A 25 39.12 4.62 -13.17
CA GLY A 25 40.14 5.44 -12.51
C GLY A 25 41.39 4.65 -12.16
N ALA A 26 41.24 3.46 -11.58
CA ALA A 26 42.35 2.56 -11.28
C ALA A 26 43.09 2.11 -12.55
N TYR A 27 42.37 1.81 -13.63
CA TYR A 27 42.95 1.47 -14.93
C TYR A 27 43.78 2.64 -15.49
N GLN A 28 43.25 3.86 -15.50
CA GLN A 28 43.97 5.04 -15.98
C GLN A 28 45.20 5.34 -15.13
N GLN A 29 45.12 5.17 -13.80
CA GLN A 29 46.26 5.34 -12.90
C GLN A 29 47.34 4.29 -13.14
N LYS A 30 46.97 3.02 -13.37
CA LYS A 30 47.92 1.97 -13.74
C LYS A 30 48.61 2.28 -15.07
N GLN A 31 47.85 2.72 -16.07
CA GLN A 31 48.41 3.10 -17.37
C GLN A 31 49.36 4.31 -17.26
N ALA A 32 49.06 5.27 -16.40
CA ALA A 32 49.96 6.38 -16.11
C ALA A 32 51.25 5.89 -15.42
N SER A 33 51.13 5.00 -14.42
CA SER A 33 52.27 4.42 -13.71
C SER A 33 53.22 3.68 -14.66
N ASN A 34 52.69 2.82 -15.54
CA ASN A 34 53.51 2.06 -16.49
C ASN A 34 54.31 2.99 -17.43
N ARG A 35 53.69 4.08 -17.92
CA ARG A 35 54.36 5.04 -18.80
C ARG A 35 55.48 5.83 -18.09
N PHE A 36 55.31 6.08 -16.79
CA PHE A 36 56.36 6.68 -15.96
C PHE A 36 57.50 5.69 -15.70
N GLU A 37 57.18 4.42 -15.49
CA GLU A 37 58.16 3.36 -15.25
C GLU A 37 59.09 3.17 -16.44
N ASP A 38 58.55 3.14 -17.67
CA ASP A 38 59.37 3.05 -18.90
C ASP A 38 60.35 4.24 -19.03
N THR A 39 59.90 5.45 -18.69
CA THR A 39 60.74 6.66 -18.76
C THR A 39 61.87 6.64 -17.73
N ILE A 40 61.58 6.20 -16.49
CA ILE A 40 62.55 6.21 -15.39
C ILE A 40 63.50 5.01 -15.47
N SER A 41 63.01 3.85 -15.89
CA SER A 41 63.79 2.60 -15.90
C SER A 41 64.67 2.44 -17.15
N ASN A 42 64.34 3.11 -18.26
CA ASN A 42 65.09 3.00 -19.51
C ASN A 42 65.80 4.32 -19.89
N LEU A 43 65.04 5.40 -20.13
CA LEU A 43 65.59 6.63 -20.72
C LEU A 43 66.57 7.38 -19.80
N ALA A 44 66.33 7.38 -18.48
CA ALA A 44 67.23 8.05 -17.53
C ALA A 44 68.61 7.34 -17.42
N PRO A 45 68.69 6.00 -17.24
CA PRO A 45 69.95 5.27 -17.36
C PRO A 45 70.61 5.40 -18.74
N SER A 46 69.83 5.42 -19.82
CA SER A 46 70.36 5.60 -21.19
C SER A 46 71.18 6.88 -21.32
N VAL A 47 70.59 8.03 -20.94
CA VAL A 47 71.29 9.32 -20.99
C VAL A 47 72.49 9.36 -20.04
N ARG A 48 72.39 8.72 -18.86
CA ARG A 48 73.51 8.60 -17.92
C ARG A 48 74.69 7.84 -18.55
N ASP A 49 74.43 6.70 -19.18
CA ASP A 49 75.48 5.83 -19.70
C ASP A 49 76.10 6.38 -20.99
N LEU A 50 75.31 7.02 -21.86
CA LEU A 50 75.82 7.76 -23.02
C LEU A 50 76.75 8.91 -22.60
N ASN A 51 76.36 9.69 -21.58
CA ASN A 51 77.27 10.70 -21.01
C ASN A 51 78.52 10.05 -20.39
N GLY A 52 78.36 8.89 -19.74
CA GLY A 52 79.47 8.07 -19.27
C GLY A 52 80.46 7.69 -20.36
N MET A 53 79.98 7.34 -21.56
CA MET A 53 80.81 7.03 -22.73
C MET A 53 81.58 8.26 -23.20
N VAL A 54 80.93 9.43 -23.24
CA VAL A 54 81.60 10.71 -23.56
C VAL A 54 82.72 11.01 -22.55
N TYR A 55 82.47 10.82 -21.25
CA TYR A 55 83.48 11.05 -20.22
C TYR A 55 84.64 10.04 -20.31
N ALA A 56 84.35 8.76 -20.50
CA ALA A 56 85.38 7.74 -20.68
C ALA A 56 86.22 8.03 -21.94
N PHE A 57 85.60 8.52 -23.01
CA PHE A 57 86.31 8.97 -24.19
C PHE A 57 87.21 10.19 -23.92
N MET A 58 86.76 11.15 -23.10
CA MET A 58 87.60 12.27 -22.67
C MET A 58 88.79 11.79 -21.84
N ASP A 59 88.62 10.78 -20.98
CA ASP A 59 89.72 10.17 -20.22
C ASP A 59 90.73 9.48 -21.14
N ILE A 60 90.26 8.79 -22.20
CA ILE A 60 91.14 8.23 -23.24
C ILE A 60 91.94 9.33 -23.92
N LYS A 61 91.30 10.46 -24.30
CA LYS A 61 91.99 11.62 -24.90
C LYS A 61 93.00 12.24 -23.95
N ASN A 62 92.66 12.40 -22.67
CA ASN A 62 93.57 12.91 -21.65
C ASN A 62 94.80 12.01 -21.49
N ALA A 63 94.62 10.69 -21.51
CA ALA A 63 95.70 9.72 -21.48
C ALA A 63 96.61 9.82 -22.72
N ILE A 64 96.04 10.01 -23.91
CA ILE A 64 96.79 10.23 -25.16
C ILE A 64 97.61 11.52 -25.10
N THR A 65 97.03 12.62 -24.63
CA THR A 65 97.75 13.89 -24.45
C THR A 65 98.89 13.73 -23.43
N LYS A 66 98.63 13.06 -22.30
CA LYS A 66 99.66 12.74 -21.30
C LYS A 66 100.79 11.91 -21.91
N HIS A 67 100.46 10.95 -22.79
CA HIS A 67 101.44 10.13 -23.49
C HIS A 67 102.31 10.97 -24.44
N SER A 68 101.73 11.88 -25.22
CA SER A 68 102.46 12.76 -26.16
C SER A 68 103.49 13.64 -25.43
N VAL A 69 103.14 14.18 -24.26
CA VAL A 69 104.05 15.05 -23.48
C VAL A 69 105.02 14.30 -22.56
N SER A 70 104.95 12.97 -22.49
CA SER A 70 105.82 12.15 -21.63
C SER A 70 107.19 11.91 -22.27
N HIS A 71 108.26 11.96 -21.48
CA HIS A 71 109.63 11.86 -22.00
C HIS A 71 110.29 10.49 -21.73
N THR A 72 109.75 9.72 -20.79
CA THR A 72 110.30 8.39 -20.44
C THR A 72 109.39 7.24 -20.91
N PRO A 73 109.96 6.05 -21.22
CA PRO A 73 109.16 4.88 -21.54
C PRO A 73 108.18 4.46 -20.44
N GLY A 74 108.55 4.67 -19.17
CA GLY A 74 107.68 4.36 -18.02
C GLY A 74 106.45 5.26 -17.93
N GLU A 75 106.61 6.57 -18.16
CA GLU A 75 105.49 7.52 -18.18
C GLU A 75 104.56 7.27 -19.38
N LYS A 76 105.13 6.97 -20.55
CA LYS A 76 104.40 6.57 -21.76
C LYS A 76 103.57 5.31 -21.49
N ALA A 77 104.17 4.25 -20.93
CA ALA A 77 103.46 3.02 -20.56
C ALA A 77 102.34 3.26 -19.53
N ALA A 78 102.55 4.13 -18.54
CA ALA A 78 101.52 4.49 -17.58
C ALA A 78 100.34 5.23 -18.23
N ALA A 79 100.61 6.10 -19.21
CA ALA A 79 99.57 6.79 -19.98
C ALA A 79 98.80 5.81 -20.89
N GLU A 80 99.47 4.83 -21.52
CA GLU A 80 98.79 3.75 -22.26
C GLU A 80 97.88 2.93 -21.34
N ALA A 81 98.34 2.59 -20.13
CA ALA A 81 97.53 1.86 -19.15
C ALA A 81 96.26 2.64 -18.73
N MET A 82 96.39 3.96 -18.47
CA MET A 82 95.23 4.83 -18.22
C MET A 82 94.26 4.85 -19.40
N SER A 83 94.78 4.89 -20.64
CA SER A 83 93.97 4.83 -21.85
C SER A 83 93.23 3.50 -21.98
N GLY A 84 93.88 2.39 -21.63
CA GLY A 84 93.28 1.05 -21.64
C GLY A 84 92.19 0.87 -20.58
N GLU A 85 92.38 1.41 -19.38
CA GLU A 85 91.36 1.37 -18.31
C GLU A 85 90.11 2.18 -18.69
N ALA A 86 90.30 3.39 -19.20
CA ALA A 86 89.19 4.22 -19.67
C ALA A 86 88.45 3.58 -20.86
N ASP A 87 89.17 2.92 -21.76
CA ASP A 87 88.59 2.20 -22.90
C ASP A 87 87.81 0.95 -22.48
N LYS A 88 88.27 0.24 -21.45
CA LYS A 88 87.51 -0.86 -20.85
C LYS A 88 86.21 -0.36 -20.23
N LYS A 89 86.25 0.74 -19.47
CA LYS A 89 85.05 1.36 -18.89
C LYS A 89 84.06 1.78 -19.98
N LEU A 90 84.56 2.34 -21.09
CA LEU A 90 83.74 2.71 -22.24
C LEU A 90 83.08 1.48 -22.87
N GLU A 91 83.82 0.37 -23.02
CA GLU A 91 83.29 -0.89 -23.55
C GLU A 91 82.24 -1.52 -22.64
N ASP A 92 82.45 -1.50 -21.33
CA ASP A 92 81.48 -1.98 -20.34
C ASP A 92 80.17 -1.18 -20.44
N LEU A 93 80.25 0.15 -20.58
CA LEU A 93 79.08 1.01 -20.78
C LEU A 93 78.35 0.70 -22.10
N LEU A 94 79.08 0.51 -23.21
CA LEU A 94 78.47 0.15 -24.49
C LEU A 94 77.73 -1.19 -24.45
N ASN A 95 78.31 -2.18 -23.76
CA ASN A 95 77.72 -3.50 -23.63
C ASN A 95 76.49 -3.48 -22.72
N ASP A 96 76.52 -2.73 -21.60
CA ASP A 96 75.34 -2.56 -20.75
C ASP A 96 74.22 -1.85 -21.48
N TYR A 97 74.56 -0.79 -22.23
CA TYR A 97 73.61 -0.05 -23.05
C TYR A 97 72.93 -0.93 -24.09
N GLU A 98 73.72 -1.69 -24.87
CA GLU A 98 73.20 -2.60 -25.90
C GLU A 98 72.22 -3.63 -25.33
N LYS A 99 72.49 -4.11 -24.12
CA LYS A 99 71.72 -5.18 -23.50
C LYS A 99 70.42 -4.68 -22.87
N ASN A 100 70.46 -3.52 -22.22
CA ASN A 100 69.42 -3.12 -21.28
C ASN A 100 68.70 -1.82 -21.66
N LEU A 101 69.29 -0.99 -22.51
CA LEU A 101 68.90 0.42 -22.64
C LEU A 101 68.47 0.84 -24.06
N ILE A 102 68.45 -0.10 -25.01
CA ILE A 102 67.97 0.20 -26.36
C ILE A 102 66.48 0.56 -26.31
N SER A 103 66.15 1.78 -26.70
CA SER A 103 64.79 2.31 -26.68
C SER A 103 64.01 2.01 -27.96
N ASP A 104 64.65 2.08 -29.14
CA ASP A 104 64.02 1.79 -30.43
C ASP A 104 65.06 1.40 -31.51
N ASP A 105 64.58 1.23 -32.75
CA ASP A 105 65.45 0.83 -33.86
C ASP A 105 66.43 1.94 -34.30
N HIS A 106 66.11 3.22 -34.09
CA HIS A 106 67.00 4.33 -34.42
C HIS A 106 68.11 4.46 -33.38
N ASP A 107 67.76 4.31 -32.10
CA ASP A 107 68.69 4.19 -30.99
C ASP A 107 69.71 3.05 -31.21
N ARG A 108 69.24 1.89 -31.69
CA ARG A 108 70.11 0.78 -32.08
C ARG A 108 71.06 1.14 -33.22
N GLN A 109 70.61 1.91 -34.21
CA GLN A 109 71.46 2.36 -35.32
C GLN A 109 72.55 3.32 -34.85
N LEU A 110 72.21 4.25 -33.95
CA LEU A 110 73.16 5.19 -33.35
C LEU A 110 74.23 4.44 -32.54
N LEU A 111 73.83 3.43 -31.75
CA LEU A 111 74.77 2.56 -31.04
C LEU A 111 75.72 1.81 -31.98
N GLN A 112 75.23 1.36 -33.14
CA GLN A 112 76.06 0.70 -34.14
C GLN A 112 77.08 1.67 -34.77
N ASP A 113 76.68 2.92 -35.03
CA ASP A 113 77.60 3.96 -35.51
C ASP A 113 78.66 4.27 -34.44
N ASP A 114 78.26 4.44 -33.18
CA ASP A 114 79.19 4.65 -32.05
C ASP A 114 80.25 3.55 -31.99
N LYS A 115 79.84 2.27 -32.06
CA LYS A 115 80.76 1.13 -32.07
C LYS A 115 81.71 1.16 -33.27
N ALA A 116 81.22 1.51 -34.46
CA ALA A 116 82.04 1.60 -35.66
C ALA A 116 83.07 2.74 -35.57
N LYS A 117 82.66 3.93 -35.10
CA LYS A 117 83.53 5.09 -34.89
C LYS A 117 84.55 4.82 -33.77
N LEU A 118 84.16 4.10 -32.72
CA LEU A 118 85.07 3.67 -31.67
C LEU A 118 86.14 2.72 -32.19
N ALA A 119 85.76 1.72 -32.99
CA ALA A 119 86.71 0.81 -33.60
C ALA A 119 87.72 1.55 -34.50
N ALA A 120 87.26 2.51 -35.30
CA ALA A 120 88.14 3.36 -36.13
C ALA A 120 89.09 4.20 -35.26
N TYR A 121 88.59 4.82 -34.19
CA TYR A 121 89.40 5.60 -33.26
C TYR A 121 90.44 4.73 -32.54
N ARG A 122 90.06 3.52 -32.08
CA ARG A 122 90.99 2.56 -31.45
C ARG A 122 92.13 2.15 -32.39
N ALA A 123 91.83 1.95 -33.68
CA ALA A 123 92.84 1.63 -34.68
C ALA A 123 93.87 2.76 -34.87
N GLU A 124 93.41 4.01 -34.99
CA GLU A 124 94.32 5.16 -35.11
C GLU A 124 95.08 5.45 -33.81
N ARG A 125 94.46 5.22 -32.64
CA ARG A 125 95.10 5.32 -31.33
C ARG A 125 96.27 4.34 -31.21
N SER A 126 96.09 3.09 -31.65
CA SER A 126 97.15 2.08 -31.64
C SER A 126 98.36 2.51 -32.47
N LYS A 127 98.13 3.07 -33.67
CA LYS A 127 99.20 3.61 -34.54
C LYS A 127 99.92 4.79 -33.86
N PHE A 128 99.18 5.68 -33.20
CA PHE A 128 99.76 6.78 -32.44
C PHE A 128 100.70 6.29 -31.33
N PHE A 129 100.25 5.32 -30.51
CA PHE A 129 101.11 4.76 -29.45
C PHE A 129 102.34 4.06 -30.02
N GLU A 130 102.24 3.37 -31.14
CA GLU A 130 103.40 2.77 -31.83
C GLU A 130 104.42 3.82 -32.32
N LEU A 131 103.95 4.89 -32.98
CA LEU A 131 104.81 5.98 -33.45
C LEU A 131 105.50 6.70 -32.29
N SER A 132 104.75 7.02 -31.24
CA SER A 132 105.28 7.71 -30.06
C SER A 132 106.25 6.83 -29.27
N ARG A 133 106.03 5.51 -29.16
CA ARG A 133 107.02 4.58 -28.57
C ARG A 133 108.30 4.46 -29.39
N SER A 134 108.19 4.57 -30.71
CA SER A 134 109.32 4.48 -31.64
C SER A 134 110.16 5.77 -31.74
N GLY A 135 109.87 6.77 -30.89
CA GLY A 135 110.57 8.07 -30.89
C GLY A 135 110.27 8.96 -32.09
N LYS A 136 109.19 8.67 -32.83
CA LYS A 136 108.72 9.46 -33.97
C LYS A 136 107.70 10.51 -33.52
N ASP A 137 108.06 11.32 -32.54
CA ASP A 137 107.14 12.22 -31.85
C ASP A 137 106.51 13.26 -32.80
N ASP A 138 107.25 13.81 -33.78
CA ASP A 138 106.69 14.73 -34.80
C ASP A 138 105.53 14.12 -35.60
N LEU A 139 105.66 12.83 -35.97
CA LEU A 139 104.61 12.11 -36.71
C LEU A 139 103.43 11.76 -35.81
N ALA A 140 103.68 11.43 -34.54
CA ALA A 140 102.64 11.16 -33.56
C ALA A 140 101.84 12.44 -33.24
N ASP A 141 102.50 13.59 -33.08
CA ASP A 141 101.87 14.88 -32.82
C ASP A 141 101.06 15.38 -34.03
N ALA A 142 101.53 15.10 -35.25
CA ALA A 142 100.75 15.37 -36.46
C ALA A 142 99.41 14.61 -36.48
N MET A 143 99.36 13.39 -35.92
CA MET A 143 98.10 12.64 -35.79
C MET A 143 97.10 13.31 -34.83
N LEU A 144 97.58 14.03 -33.81
CA LEU A 144 96.76 14.70 -32.79
C LEU A 144 96.21 16.06 -33.23
N ARG A 145 96.90 16.75 -34.14
CA ARG A 145 96.49 18.06 -34.65
C ARG A 145 95.35 17.93 -35.67
N ASP A 146 95.71 17.59 -36.90
CA ASP A 146 94.78 17.51 -38.04
C ASP A 146 94.83 16.14 -38.72
N GLY A 147 95.56 15.18 -38.14
CA GLY A 147 95.73 13.85 -38.69
C GLY A 147 94.61 12.86 -38.35
N PRO A 148 94.76 11.60 -38.76
CA PRO A 148 93.70 10.59 -38.68
C PRO A 148 93.12 10.36 -37.27
N LEU A 149 93.94 10.44 -36.22
CA LEU A 149 93.48 10.27 -34.84
C LEU A 149 92.60 11.44 -34.37
N SER A 150 92.96 12.67 -34.71
CA SER A 150 92.14 13.87 -34.44
C SER A 150 90.78 13.76 -35.14
N ILE A 151 90.78 13.44 -36.44
CA ILE A 151 89.56 13.29 -37.25
C ILE A 151 88.66 12.17 -36.69
N ALA A 152 89.22 10.99 -36.44
CA ALA A 152 88.46 9.87 -35.86
C ALA A 152 87.88 10.22 -34.48
N GLY A 153 88.62 10.99 -33.67
CA GLY A 153 88.16 11.43 -32.36
C GLY A 153 87.04 12.48 -32.40
N ILE A 154 87.07 13.37 -33.41
CA ILE A 154 85.98 14.32 -33.66
C ILE A 154 84.70 13.58 -34.08
N GLU A 155 84.84 12.64 -35.01
CA GLU A 155 83.71 11.85 -35.51
C GLU A 155 83.10 10.96 -34.43
N LEU A 156 83.91 10.31 -33.59
CA LEU A 156 83.41 9.52 -32.46
C LEU A 156 82.69 10.40 -31.42
N ARG A 157 83.26 11.56 -31.07
CA ARG A 157 82.59 12.49 -30.15
C ARG A 157 81.24 12.95 -30.71
N LYS A 158 81.20 13.23 -32.02
CA LYS A 158 79.98 13.67 -32.71
C LYS A 158 78.91 12.57 -32.69
N ALA A 159 79.29 11.31 -32.88
CA ALA A 159 78.39 10.16 -32.79
C ALA A 159 77.79 10.03 -31.38
N PHE A 160 78.62 10.03 -30.33
CA PHE A 160 78.12 9.99 -28.95
C PHE A 160 77.21 11.16 -28.57
N ILE A 161 77.54 12.39 -29.02
CA ILE A 161 76.69 13.56 -28.79
C ILE A 161 75.34 13.39 -29.51
N ALA A 162 75.34 12.99 -30.78
CA ALA A 162 74.11 12.78 -31.54
C ALA A 162 73.23 11.70 -30.89
N HIS A 163 73.85 10.63 -30.38
CA HIS A 163 73.15 9.56 -29.67
C HIS A 163 72.56 10.03 -28.33
N THR A 164 73.31 10.85 -27.58
CA THR A 164 72.84 11.46 -26.33
C THR A 164 71.69 12.44 -26.58
N GLU A 165 71.81 13.29 -27.61
CA GLU A 165 70.77 14.25 -28.00
C GLU A 165 69.49 13.54 -28.44
N TYR A 166 69.61 12.41 -29.16
CA TYR A 166 68.45 11.60 -29.53
C TYR A 166 67.70 11.08 -28.31
N ASN A 167 68.39 10.44 -27.37
CA ASN A 167 67.76 9.90 -26.16
C ASN A 167 67.20 10.99 -25.24
N LEU A 168 67.86 12.14 -25.18
CA LEU A 168 67.33 13.30 -24.45
C LEU A 168 66.05 13.83 -25.11
N LYS A 169 66.02 13.92 -26.44
CA LYS A 169 64.80 14.29 -27.18
C LYS A 169 63.68 13.29 -26.95
N LEU A 170 63.98 11.99 -27.03
CA LEU A 170 63.01 10.93 -26.79
C LEU A 170 62.39 11.02 -25.37
N ALA A 171 63.20 11.36 -24.36
CA ALA A 171 62.71 11.63 -23.01
C ALA A 171 61.75 12.83 -22.94
N PHE A 172 62.08 13.94 -23.60
CA PHE A 172 61.20 15.12 -23.65
C PHE A 172 59.89 14.86 -24.42
N ASP A 173 59.97 14.19 -25.57
CA ASP A 173 58.80 13.82 -26.38
C ASP A 173 57.87 12.87 -25.58
N THR A 174 58.45 11.94 -24.83
CA THR A 174 57.71 11.04 -23.93
C THR A 174 57.03 11.80 -22.79
N LEU A 175 57.67 12.83 -22.23
CA LEU A 175 57.03 13.69 -21.21
C LEU A 175 55.84 14.49 -21.77
N GLU A 176 55.96 15.00 -23.00
CA GLU A 176 54.89 15.78 -23.63
C GLU A 176 53.68 14.91 -23.98
N THR A 177 53.91 13.74 -24.58
CA THR A 177 52.86 12.74 -24.85
C THR A 177 52.20 12.26 -23.57
N ASN A 178 52.96 12.07 -22.48
CA ASN A 178 52.41 11.73 -21.18
C ASN A 178 51.51 12.82 -20.58
N LYS A 179 51.87 14.10 -20.71
CA LYS A 179 51.01 15.23 -20.31
C LYS A 179 49.71 15.27 -21.13
N ALA A 180 49.79 15.10 -22.44
CA ALA A 180 48.61 15.07 -23.31
C ALA A 180 47.67 13.90 -22.94
N ALA A 181 48.24 12.72 -22.72
CA ALA A 181 47.48 11.54 -22.30
C ALA A 181 46.88 11.69 -20.90
N TYR A 182 47.55 12.39 -19.97
CA TYR A 182 47.00 12.74 -18.66
C TYR A 182 45.77 13.65 -18.78
N ASN A 183 45.84 14.72 -19.58
CA ASN A 183 44.69 15.60 -19.82
C ASN A 183 43.53 14.87 -20.49
N SER A 184 43.83 14.00 -21.47
CA SER A 184 42.81 13.14 -22.09
C SER A 184 42.18 12.21 -21.06
N ALA A 185 42.97 11.61 -20.16
CA ALA A 185 42.46 10.75 -19.09
C ALA A 185 41.53 11.51 -18.12
N LEU A 186 41.87 12.76 -17.76
CA LEU A 186 41.01 13.61 -16.94
C LEU A 186 39.69 13.95 -17.65
N LEU A 187 39.74 14.32 -18.93
CA LEU A 187 38.53 14.61 -19.72
C LEU A 187 37.63 13.38 -19.87
N GLN A 188 38.21 12.21 -20.16
CA GLN A 188 37.46 10.95 -20.26
C GLN A 188 36.83 10.57 -18.91
N THR A 189 37.59 10.64 -17.81
CA THR A 189 37.09 10.34 -16.46
C THR A 189 35.99 11.31 -16.05
N GLY A 190 36.18 12.62 -16.28
CA GLY A 190 35.17 13.65 -16.05
C GLY A 190 33.91 13.43 -16.88
N GLY A 191 34.06 13.03 -18.15
CA GLY A 191 32.95 12.68 -19.04
C GLY A 191 32.13 11.49 -18.53
N VAL A 192 32.79 10.40 -18.11
CA VAL A 192 32.13 9.23 -17.52
C VAL A 192 31.38 9.62 -16.24
N ILE A 193 32.02 10.40 -15.35
CA ILE A 193 31.38 10.90 -14.12
C ILE A 193 30.15 11.75 -14.46
N ALA A 194 30.25 12.68 -15.41
CA ALA A 194 29.14 13.53 -15.82
C ALA A 194 27.95 12.71 -16.37
N VAL A 195 28.21 11.72 -17.22
CA VAL A 195 27.17 10.83 -17.77
C VAL A 195 26.49 10.02 -16.67
N VAL A 196 27.26 9.45 -15.75
CA VAL A 196 26.73 8.69 -14.61
C VAL A 196 25.87 9.59 -13.71
N LEU A 197 26.35 10.79 -13.38
CA LEU A 197 25.60 11.76 -12.57
C LEU A 197 24.28 12.17 -13.23
N LEU A 198 24.30 12.46 -14.54
CA LEU A 198 23.09 12.82 -15.28
C LEU A 198 22.09 11.66 -15.32
N LEU A 199 22.55 10.42 -15.49
CA LEU A 199 21.70 9.23 -15.46
C LEU A 199 21.05 9.02 -14.09
N VAL A 200 21.84 9.07 -13.01
CA VAL A 200 21.35 8.91 -11.63
C VAL A 200 20.37 10.03 -11.28
N LEU A 201 20.69 11.29 -11.64
CA LEU A 201 19.82 12.43 -11.43
C LEU A 201 18.50 12.28 -12.19
N TYR A 202 18.55 11.92 -13.47
CA TYR A 202 17.37 11.70 -14.31
C TYR A 202 16.46 10.64 -13.71
N MET A 203 17.01 9.46 -13.37
CA MET A 203 16.24 8.39 -12.75
C MET A 203 15.64 8.82 -11.40
N GLY A 204 16.42 9.54 -10.58
CA GLY A 204 15.99 10.07 -9.29
C GLY A 204 14.81 11.04 -9.44
N VAL A 205 14.89 11.98 -10.39
CA VAL A 205 13.81 12.95 -10.67
C VAL A 205 12.53 12.25 -11.15
N VAL A 206 12.65 11.25 -12.03
CA VAL A 206 11.50 10.47 -12.52
C VAL A 206 10.83 9.70 -11.38
N LEU A 207 11.61 9.04 -10.54
CA LEU A 207 11.11 8.32 -9.36
C LEU A 207 10.43 9.27 -8.38
N PHE A 208 11.08 10.37 -8.03
CA PHE A 208 10.54 11.38 -7.13
C PHE A 208 9.20 11.93 -7.63
N ARG A 209 9.12 12.33 -8.91
CA ARG A 209 7.87 12.84 -9.50
C ARG A 209 6.75 11.81 -9.50
N THR A 210 7.06 10.55 -9.79
CA THR A 210 6.06 9.48 -9.85
C THR A 210 5.51 9.17 -8.46
N ILE A 211 6.40 9.01 -7.47
CA ILE A 211 6.03 8.71 -6.09
C ILE A 211 5.27 9.89 -5.48
N SER A 212 5.82 11.10 -5.57
CA SER A 212 5.22 12.30 -4.98
C SER A 212 3.82 12.57 -5.54
N ARG A 213 3.64 12.55 -6.87
CA ARG A 213 2.32 12.74 -7.48
C ARG A 213 1.31 11.68 -7.03
N GLY A 214 1.73 10.41 -6.99
CA GLY A 214 0.87 9.30 -6.57
C GLY A 214 0.40 9.44 -5.11
N LEU A 215 1.34 9.71 -4.18
CA LEU A 215 0.99 9.92 -2.77
C LEU A 215 0.12 11.16 -2.58
N THR A 216 0.49 12.30 -3.18
CA THR A 216 -0.28 13.54 -3.05
C THR A 216 -1.70 13.37 -3.58
N SER A 217 -1.91 12.59 -4.65
CA SER A 217 -3.25 12.34 -5.18
C SER A 217 -4.13 11.48 -4.26
N ILE A 218 -3.57 10.47 -3.61
CA ILE A 218 -4.33 9.67 -2.62
C ILE A 218 -4.62 10.54 -1.38
N GLN A 219 -3.61 11.27 -0.90
CA GLN A 219 -3.74 12.16 0.25
C GLN A 219 -4.81 13.23 0.03
N SER A 220 -4.81 13.88 -1.15
CA SER A 220 -5.81 14.91 -1.46
C SER A 220 -7.22 14.33 -1.53
N THR A 221 -7.39 13.15 -2.13
CA THR A 221 -8.69 12.47 -2.17
C THR A 221 -9.16 12.12 -0.76
N MET A 222 -8.28 11.58 0.07
CA MET A 222 -8.60 11.23 1.46
C MET A 222 -8.99 12.47 2.28
N GLN A 223 -8.28 13.59 2.11
CA GLN A 223 -8.64 14.86 2.74
C GLN A 223 -9.98 15.38 2.25
N GLN A 224 -10.25 15.34 0.94
CA GLN A 224 -11.53 15.76 0.37
C GLN A 224 -12.69 14.90 0.90
N VAL A 225 -12.55 13.58 0.90
CA VAL A 225 -13.56 12.66 1.46
C VAL A 225 -13.77 12.95 2.95
N SER A 226 -12.70 13.16 3.71
CA SER A 226 -12.80 13.46 5.15
C SER A 226 -13.47 14.79 5.45
N GLN A 227 -13.27 15.81 4.62
CA GLN A 227 -13.83 17.16 4.84
C GLN A 227 -15.27 17.28 4.32
N SER A 228 -15.55 16.71 3.14
CA SER A 228 -16.86 16.80 2.51
C SER A 228 -17.84 15.71 2.95
N LEU A 229 -17.34 14.60 3.51
CA LEU A 229 -18.08 13.35 3.74
C LEU A 229 -18.72 12.80 2.45
N ASP A 230 -18.24 13.24 1.28
CA ASP A 230 -18.65 12.72 -0.01
C ASP A 230 -17.87 11.45 -0.31
N PHE A 231 -18.46 10.32 0.07
CA PHE A 231 -17.89 9.01 -0.19
C PHE A 231 -18.00 8.56 -1.66
N THR A 232 -18.59 9.36 -2.57
CA THR A 232 -18.64 9.06 -4.01
C THR A 232 -17.32 9.31 -4.73
N GLN A 233 -16.43 10.11 -4.14
CA GLN A 233 -15.10 10.37 -4.67
C GLN A 233 -14.24 9.10 -4.71
N ARG A 234 -13.32 9.02 -5.67
CA ARG A 234 -12.41 7.87 -5.84
C ARG A 234 -10.99 8.34 -6.05
N ALA A 235 -10.04 7.68 -5.38
CA ALA A 235 -8.63 7.94 -5.61
C ALA A 235 -8.23 7.34 -6.97
N PRO A 236 -7.50 8.07 -7.83
CA PRO A 236 -7.13 7.57 -9.14
C PRO A 236 -6.14 6.41 -9.03
N VAL A 237 -6.47 5.29 -9.67
CA VAL A 237 -5.62 4.10 -9.71
C VAL A 237 -4.73 4.17 -10.95
N VAL A 238 -3.53 4.75 -10.79
CA VAL A 238 -2.55 4.90 -11.87
C VAL A 238 -1.37 3.97 -11.64
N GLY A 239 -1.09 3.10 -12.62
CA GLY A 239 0.05 2.19 -12.57
C GLY A 239 -0.29 0.81 -12.01
N LYS A 240 0.77 0.09 -11.60
CA LYS A 240 0.71 -1.28 -11.05
C LYS A 240 1.73 -1.46 -9.91
N ASP A 241 1.89 -0.41 -9.11
CA ASP A 241 2.79 -0.36 -7.96
C ASP A 241 2.01 -0.23 -6.65
N GLU A 242 2.72 -0.15 -5.53
CA GLU A 242 2.19 -0.13 -4.18
C GLU A 242 1.19 1.02 -3.99
N ILE A 243 1.42 2.19 -4.64
CA ILE A 243 0.48 3.33 -4.59
C ILE A 243 -0.84 2.95 -5.25
N SER A 244 -0.80 2.32 -6.43
CA SER A 244 -2.02 1.87 -7.12
C SER A 244 -2.80 0.82 -6.32
N LEU A 245 -2.10 -0.06 -5.60
CA LEU A 245 -2.72 -1.05 -4.72
C LEU A 245 -3.36 -0.36 -3.51
N THR A 246 -2.70 0.62 -2.90
CA THR A 246 -3.27 1.43 -1.81
C THR A 246 -4.51 2.21 -2.27
N ALA A 247 -4.48 2.84 -3.45
CA ALA A 247 -5.63 3.53 -4.02
C ALA A 247 -6.81 2.57 -4.25
N THR A 248 -6.53 1.37 -4.74
CA THR A 248 -7.55 0.32 -4.97
C THR A 248 -8.19 -0.12 -3.65
N ALA A 249 -7.37 -0.40 -2.62
CA ALA A 249 -7.87 -0.77 -1.30
C ALA A 249 -8.70 0.34 -0.65
N PHE A 250 -8.26 1.60 -0.78
CA PHE A 250 -8.99 2.77 -0.31
C PHE A 250 -10.35 2.91 -1.01
N ASN A 251 -10.41 2.75 -2.33
CA ASN A 251 -11.68 2.78 -3.08
C ASN A 251 -12.63 1.66 -2.64
N GLY A 252 -12.11 0.44 -2.39
CA GLY A 252 -12.92 -0.66 -1.86
C GLY A 252 -13.49 -0.39 -0.47
N LEU A 253 -12.76 0.33 0.39
CA LEU A 253 -13.28 0.82 1.68
C LEU A 253 -14.45 1.79 1.48
N LEU A 254 -14.35 2.72 0.54
CA LEU A 254 -15.43 3.66 0.22
C LEU A 254 -16.66 2.95 -0.33
N ASP A 255 -16.50 1.94 -1.17
CA ASP A 255 -17.61 1.09 -1.65
C ASP A 255 -18.32 0.38 -0.50
N GLY A 256 -17.56 -0.15 0.48
CA GLY A 256 -18.11 -0.73 1.70
C GLY A 256 -18.93 0.27 2.51
N LEU A 257 -18.39 1.47 2.70
CA LEU A 257 -19.04 2.52 3.48
C LEU A 257 -20.35 3.00 2.82
N GLN A 258 -20.36 3.20 1.50
CA GLN A 258 -21.56 3.57 0.76
C GLN A 258 -22.68 2.52 0.91
N ARG A 259 -22.34 1.23 0.80
CA ARG A 259 -23.33 0.14 0.98
C ARG A 259 -23.93 0.14 2.38
N ASN A 260 -23.09 0.35 3.40
CA ASN A 260 -23.57 0.43 4.78
C ASN A 260 -24.50 1.64 5.00
N LEU A 261 -24.12 2.82 4.50
CA LEU A 261 -24.97 4.02 4.60
C LEU A 261 -26.31 3.85 3.87
N LYS A 262 -26.30 3.21 2.70
CA LYS A 262 -27.53 2.87 1.98
C LYS A 262 -28.44 1.94 2.80
N SER A 263 -27.87 0.89 3.39
CA SER A 263 -28.62 -0.02 4.25
C SER A 263 -29.22 0.69 5.48
N ILE A 264 -28.50 1.65 6.06
CA ILE A 264 -29.00 2.47 7.17
C ILE A 264 -30.18 3.34 6.71
N LEU A 265 -30.07 4.00 5.55
CA LEU A 265 -31.15 4.79 4.96
C LEU A 265 -32.41 3.96 4.69
N ASP A 266 -32.25 2.76 4.13
CA ASP A 266 -33.37 1.85 3.86
C ASP A 266 -34.03 1.36 5.16
N GLY A 267 -33.22 1.09 6.20
CA GLY A 267 -33.72 0.76 7.55
C GLY A 267 -34.49 1.94 8.19
N ALA A 268 -33.94 3.15 8.09
CA ALA A 268 -34.59 4.36 8.61
C ALA A 268 -35.94 4.64 7.92
N ARG A 269 -36.02 4.43 6.60
CA ARG A 269 -37.29 4.49 5.85
C ARG A 269 -38.31 3.47 6.35
N SER A 270 -37.88 2.22 6.54
CA SER A 270 -38.76 1.17 7.06
C SER A 270 -39.33 1.52 8.44
N VAL A 271 -38.51 2.13 9.32
CA VAL A 271 -38.95 2.61 10.64
C VAL A 271 -39.95 3.77 10.51
N ALA A 272 -39.71 4.71 9.59
CA ALA A 272 -40.61 5.82 9.33
C ALA A 272 -41.98 5.33 8.83
N ASP A 273 -42.00 4.39 7.88
CA ASP A 273 -43.21 3.79 7.34
C ASP A 273 -43.99 3.03 8.42
N ALA A 274 -43.31 2.24 9.25
CA ALA A 274 -43.92 1.53 10.37
C ALA A 274 -44.53 2.51 11.41
N SER A 275 -43.83 3.62 11.67
CA SER A 275 -44.32 4.67 12.59
C SER A 275 -45.56 5.37 12.03
N GLN A 276 -45.61 5.64 10.73
CA GLN A 276 -46.80 6.18 10.06
C GLN A 276 -47.99 5.22 10.14
N GLY A 277 -47.76 3.93 9.90
CA GLY A 277 -48.79 2.89 10.04
C GLY A 277 -49.31 2.75 11.48
N LEU A 278 -48.41 2.86 12.47
CA LEU A 278 -48.79 2.86 13.89
C LEU A 278 -49.66 4.07 14.25
N ALA A 279 -49.31 5.27 13.76
CA ALA A 279 -50.10 6.47 13.99
C ALA A 279 -51.52 6.34 13.40
N GLN A 280 -51.64 5.82 12.18
CA GLN A 280 -52.94 5.57 11.56
C GLN A 280 -53.77 4.56 12.36
N THR A 281 -53.14 3.47 12.82
CA THR A 281 -53.78 2.46 13.66
C THR A 281 -54.27 3.07 14.98
N ALA A 282 -53.45 3.91 15.62
CA ALA A 282 -53.83 4.60 16.84
C ALA A 282 -55.05 5.51 16.64
N THR A 283 -55.15 6.24 15.51
CA THR A 283 -56.34 7.02 15.17
C THR A 283 -57.58 6.14 15.01
N GLN A 284 -57.44 4.98 14.37
CA GLN A 284 -58.56 4.06 14.19
C GLN A 284 -59.01 3.43 15.52
N VAL A 285 -58.07 3.12 16.42
CA VAL A 285 -58.36 2.66 17.78
C VAL A 285 -59.08 3.75 18.58
N ALA A 286 -58.66 5.01 18.48
CA ALA A 286 -59.34 6.12 19.15
C ALA A 286 -60.79 6.27 18.67
N ALA A 287 -61.03 6.24 17.35
CA ALA A 287 -62.38 6.30 16.79
C ALA A 287 -63.25 5.09 17.21
N ALA A 288 -62.67 3.89 17.27
CA ALA A 288 -63.36 2.70 17.75
C ALA A 288 -63.71 2.82 19.25
N ALA A 289 -62.82 3.38 20.07
CA ALA A 289 -63.06 3.63 21.48
C ALA A 289 -64.20 4.64 21.69
N ASP A 290 -64.27 5.71 20.88
CA ASP A 290 -65.38 6.66 20.91
C ASP A 290 -66.72 5.99 20.58
N SER A 291 -66.76 5.16 19.54
CA SER A 291 -67.96 4.39 19.17
C SER A 291 -68.38 3.38 20.25
N GLN A 292 -67.40 2.72 20.88
CA GLN A 292 -67.64 1.80 21.99
C GLN A 292 -68.21 2.54 23.21
N SER A 293 -67.69 3.73 23.50
CA SER A 293 -68.18 4.60 24.58
C SER A 293 -69.63 5.00 24.34
N ALA A 294 -69.97 5.46 23.13
CA ALA A 294 -71.34 5.80 22.74
C ALA A 294 -72.30 4.59 22.84
N SER A 295 -71.85 3.41 22.41
CA SER A 295 -72.63 2.17 22.51
C SER A 295 -72.87 1.77 23.98
N SER A 296 -71.86 1.94 24.84
CA SER A 296 -71.97 1.68 26.28
C SER A 296 -72.95 2.65 26.96
N ALA A 297 -72.94 3.92 26.56
CA ALA A 297 -73.92 4.91 27.05
C ALA A 297 -75.35 4.57 26.63
N SER A 298 -75.55 4.14 25.37
CA SER A 298 -76.86 3.68 24.89
C SER A 298 -77.34 2.42 25.62
N MET A 299 -76.42 1.49 25.91
CA MET A 299 -76.71 0.31 26.70
C MET A 299 -77.13 0.68 28.13
N ALA A 300 -76.43 1.62 28.77
CA ALA A 300 -76.80 2.11 30.10
C ALA A 300 -78.23 2.71 30.11
N ALA A 301 -78.56 3.56 29.13
CA ALA A 301 -79.90 4.10 28.98
C ALA A 301 -80.96 3.00 28.75
N THR A 302 -80.64 1.98 27.97
CA THR A 302 -81.53 0.83 27.75
C THR A 302 -81.72 0.01 29.03
N ILE A 303 -80.67 -0.15 29.83
CA ILE A 303 -80.75 -0.79 31.15
C ILE A 303 -81.66 0.02 32.09
N GLU A 304 -81.55 1.35 32.12
CA GLU A 304 -82.47 2.20 32.90
C GLU A 304 -83.93 2.00 32.48
N GLN A 305 -84.22 1.98 31.17
CA GLN A 305 -85.56 1.71 30.65
C GLN A 305 -86.05 0.29 31.00
N MET A 306 -85.16 -0.70 30.97
CA MET A 306 -85.48 -2.06 31.42
C MET A 306 -85.78 -2.10 32.92
N THR A 307 -85.02 -1.40 33.76
CA THR A 307 -85.29 -1.31 35.20
C THR A 307 -86.65 -0.68 35.49
N VAL A 308 -87.02 0.39 34.77
CA VAL A 308 -88.36 0.99 34.86
C VAL A 308 -89.45 -0.01 34.43
N SER A 309 -89.23 -0.72 33.33
CA SER A 309 -90.17 -1.72 32.83
C SER A 309 -90.34 -2.89 33.81
N ILE A 310 -89.26 -3.37 34.42
CA ILE A 310 -89.29 -4.41 35.46
C ILE A 310 -90.09 -3.93 36.68
N ASN A 311 -89.93 -2.68 37.11
CA ASN A 311 -90.75 -2.10 38.18
C ASN A 311 -92.24 -2.06 37.81
N HIS A 312 -92.58 -1.66 36.58
CA HIS A 312 -93.97 -1.70 36.11
C HIS A 312 -94.54 -3.12 36.07
N VAL A 313 -93.76 -4.11 35.60
CA VAL A 313 -94.16 -5.52 35.59
C VAL A 313 -94.38 -6.03 37.00
N ALA A 314 -93.48 -5.72 37.94
CA ALA A 314 -93.62 -6.09 39.35
C ALA A 314 -94.87 -5.46 39.98
N SER A 315 -95.13 -4.17 39.71
CA SER A 315 -96.33 -3.48 40.17
C SER A 315 -97.61 -4.11 39.61
N ARG A 316 -97.66 -4.40 38.30
CA ARG A 316 -98.80 -5.07 37.67
C ARG A 316 -99.01 -6.50 38.17
N ALA A 317 -97.94 -7.22 38.47
CA ALA A 317 -98.02 -8.54 39.09
C ALA A 317 -98.59 -8.44 40.51
N GLY A 318 -98.22 -7.41 41.28
CA GLY A 318 -98.81 -7.08 42.58
C GLY A 318 -100.31 -6.80 42.48
N GLU A 319 -100.72 -5.89 41.58
CA GLU A 319 -102.13 -5.60 41.33
C GLU A 319 -102.92 -6.85 40.90
N SER A 320 -102.35 -7.68 40.01
CA SER A 320 -102.98 -8.92 39.56
C SER A 320 -103.15 -9.92 40.71
N ARG A 321 -102.18 -10.01 41.61
CA ARG A 321 -102.26 -10.84 42.82
C ARG A 321 -103.38 -10.35 43.73
N ASP A 322 -103.48 -9.04 43.96
CA ASP A 322 -104.49 -8.45 44.83
C ASP A 322 -105.90 -8.62 44.23
N LEU A 323 -106.04 -8.46 42.90
CA LEU A 323 -107.28 -8.72 42.19
C LEU A 323 -107.69 -10.19 42.26
N ALA A 324 -106.75 -11.13 42.08
CA ALA A 324 -107.00 -12.57 42.21
C ALA A 324 -107.42 -12.94 43.64
N HIS A 325 -106.79 -12.34 44.66
CA HIS A 325 -107.16 -12.52 46.06
C HIS A 325 -108.59 -12.02 46.34
N ASN A 326 -108.94 -10.83 45.83
CA ASN A 326 -110.30 -10.28 45.93
C ASN A 326 -111.33 -11.16 45.23
N ALA A 327 -111.03 -11.64 44.02
CA ALA A 327 -111.89 -12.57 43.30
C ALA A 327 -112.10 -13.88 44.07
N GLY A 328 -111.04 -14.42 44.68
CA GLY A 328 -111.12 -15.59 45.57
C GLY A 328 -112.01 -15.34 46.80
N THR A 329 -111.90 -14.15 47.42
CA THR A 329 -112.74 -13.75 48.56
C THR A 329 -114.21 -13.63 48.15
N LEU A 330 -114.49 -13.01 47.00
CA LEU A 330 -115.84 -12.87 46.46
C LEU A 330 -116.45 -14.22 46.09
N ALA A 331 -115.67 -15.14 45.50
CA ALA A 331 -116.09 -16.51 45.22
C ALA A 331 -116.43 -17.26 46.52
N GLN A 332 -115.66 -17.07 47.59
CA GLN A 332 -115.95 -17.66 48.90
C GLN A 332 -117.26 -17.11 49.50
N GLN A 333 -117.49 -15.80 49.40
CA GLN A 333 -118.76 -15.18 49.80
C GLN A 333 -119.93 -15.72 48.98
N GLY A 334 -119.78 -15.79 47.66
CA GLY A 334 -120.79 -16.38 46.77
C GLY A 334 -121.09 -17.85 47.10
N SER A 335 -120.07 -18.64 47.42
CA SER A 335 -120.24 -20.02 47.90
C SER A 335 -121.02 -20.08 49.21
N SER A 336 -120.81 -19.14 50.12
CA SER A 336 -121.58 -19.03 51.38
C SER A 336 -123.04 -18.71 51.10
N THR A 337 -123.32 -17.74 50.22
CA THR A 337 -124.68 -17.40 49.79
C THR A 337 -125.39 -18.58 49.15
N ILE A 338 -124.74 -19.32 48.24
CA ILE A 338 -125.31 -20.53 47.63
C ILE A 338 -125.60 -21.60 48.70
N SER A 339 -124.69 -21.82 49.65
CA SER A 339 -124.95 -22.76 50.76
C SER A 339 -126.17 -22.35 51.58
N GLN A 340 -126.34 -21.05 51.84
CA GLN A 340 -127.54 -20.53 52.52
C GLN A 340 -128.80 -20.79 51.67
N THR A 341 -128.76 -20.48 50.37
CA THR A 341 -129.90 -20.76 49.47
C THR A 341 -130.26 -22.24 49.42
N ILE A 342 -129.28 -23.16 49.44
CA ILE A 342 -129.54 -24.60 49.53
C ILE A 342 -130.23 -24.96 50.85
N SER A 343 -129.84 -24.33 51.96
CA SER A 343 -130.50 -24.50 53.26
C SER A 343 -131.95 -24.05 53.21
N ASP A 344 -132.20 -22.85 52.67
CA ASP A 344 -133.55 -22.28 52.54
C ASP A 344 -134.44 -23.17 51.63
N ILE A 345 -133.88 -23.70 50.53
CA ILE A 345 -134.59 -24.65 49.65
C ILE A 345 -134.97 -25.94 50.40
N ARG A 346 -134.10 -26.46 51.27
CA ARG A 346 -134.43 -27.64 52.09
C ARG A 346 -135.54 -27.33 53.10
N GLU A 347 -135.52 -26.14 53.69
CA GLU A 347 -136.57 -25.69 54.60
C GLU A 347 -137.93 -25.57 53.88
N ILE A 348 -137.94 -24.97 52.67
CA ILE A 348 -139.13 -24.95 51.80
C ILE A 348 -139.59 -26.37 51.47
N SER A 349 -138.67 -27.27 51.10
CA SER A 349 -139.02 -28.67 50.81
C SER A 349 -139.67 -29.36 52.01
N HIS A 350 -139.19 -29.10 53.23
CA HIS A 350 -139.80 -29.60 54.46
C HIS A 350 -141.19 -29.00 54.69
N ALA A 351 -141.37 -27.70 54.47
CA ALA A 351 -142.66 -27.03 54.60
C ALA A 351 -143.68 -27.59 53.60
N VAL A 352 -143.27 -27.88 52.36
CA VAL A 352 -144.11 -28.51 51.33
C VAL A 352 -144.51 -29.93 51.71
N ASP A 353 -143.58 -30.75 52.22
CA ASP A 353 -143.88 -32.11 52.67
C ASP A 353 -144.85 -32.12 53.88
N SER A 354 -144.66 -31.17 54.81
CA SER A 354 -145.56 -30.96 55.94
C SER A 354 -146.98 -30.57 55.48
N ALA A 355 -147.09 -29.64 54.52
CA ALA A 355 -148.38 -29.26 53.92
C ALA A 355 -149.06 -30.44 53.20
N ALA A 356 -148.30 -31.27 52.49
CA ALA A 356 -148.80 -32.50 51.87
C ALA A 356 -149.26 -33.56 52.91
N GLY A 357 -148.67 -33.54 54.11
CA GLY A 357 -149.15 -34.30 55.26
C GLY A 357 -150.51 -33.81 55.76
N SER A 358 -150.66 -32.50 55.99
CA SER A 358 -151.94 -31.91 56.43
C SER A 358 -153.09 -32.11 55.42
N ILE A 359 -152.79 -32.12 54.11
CA ILE A 359 -153.81 -32.42 53.08
C ILE A 359 -154.31 -33.86 53.19
N ARG A 360 -153.43 -34.84 53.45
CA ARG A 360 -153.83 -36.24 53.68
C ARG A 360 -154.68 -36.41 54.95
N GLU A 361 -154.37 -35.64 55.99
CA GLU A 361 -155.14 -35.63 57.23
C GLU A 361 -156.55 -35.05 57.01
N LEU A 362 -156.67 -33.99 56.19
CA LEU A 362 -157.95 -33.40 55.78
C LEU A 362 -158.82 -34.37 54.95
N ASP A 363 -158.20 -35.15 54.07
CA ASP A 363 -158.86 -36.21 53.30
C ASP A 363 -159.46 -37.29 54.22
N THR A 364 -158.71 -37.66 55.27
CA THR A 364 -159.15 -38.62 56.29
C THR A 364 -160.35 -38.09 57.10
N TYR A 365 -160.33 -36.80 57.49
CA TYR A 365 -161.45 -36.17 58.19
C TYR A 365 -162.71 -36.06 57.32
N SER A 366 -162.56 -35.80 56.01
CA SER A 366 -163.71 -35.74 55.09
C SER A 366 -164.41 -37.10 54.95
N ALA A 367 -163.65 -38.20 54.91
CA ALA A 367 -164.23 -39.56 54.91
C ALA A 367 -164.99 -39.90 56.21
N GLN A 368 -164.51 -39.38 57.35
CA GLN A 368 -165.22 -39.49 58.63
C GLN A 368 -166.55 -38.72 58.64
N VAL A 369 -166.58 -37.53 58.03
CA VAL A 369 -167.82 -36.74 57.88
C VAL A 369 -168.85 -37.49 57.03
N ASP A 370 -168.45 -38.11 55.92
CA ASP A 370 -169.34 -38.93 55.08
C ASP A 370 -169.97 -40.10 55.88
N THR A 371 -169.19 -40.71 56.78
CA THR A 371 -169.67 -41.79 57.64
C THR A 371 -170.74 -41.30 58.63
N VAL A 372 -170.54 -40.11 59.21
CA VAL A 372 -171.52 -39.49 60.13
C VAL A 372 -172.79 -39.07 59.40
N VAL A 373 -172.68 -38.54 58.17
CA VAL A 373 -173.85 -38.17 57.35
C VAL A 373 -174.69 -39.41 56.99
N GLY A 374 -174.04 -40.56 56.75
CA GLY A 374 -174.73 -41.86 56.57
C GLY A 374 -175.57 -42.25 57.78
N VAL A 375 -175.01 -42.13 59.00
CA VAL A 375 -175.73 -42.45 60.25
C VAL A 375 -176.89 -41.48 60.51
N ILE A 376 -176.75 -40.19 60.18
CA ILE A 376 -177.83 -39.21 60.33
C ILE A 376 -179.01 -39.55 59.40
N LYS A 377 -178.72 -40.04 58.19
CA LYS A 377 -179.74 -40.49 57.24
C LYS A 377 -180.49 -41.73 57.75
N ASP A 378 -179.77 -42.69 58.32
CA ASP A 378 -180.37 -43.90 58.89
C ASP A 378 -181.25 -43.60 60.12
N ILE A 379 -180.88 -42.61 60.94
CA ILE A 379 -181.69 -42.17 62.10
C ILE A 379 -182.95 -41.43 61.66
N ALA A 380 -182.87 -40.60 60.61
CA ALA A 380 -184.02 -39.85 60.11
C ALA A 380 -185.14 -40.77 59.57
N ASP A 381 -184.78 -41.91 58.97
CA ASP A 381 -185.74 -42.89 58.46
C ASP A 381 -186.43 -43.70 59.58
N GLN A 382 -185.78 -43.89 60.74
CA GLN A 382 -186.37 -44.61 61.88
C GLN A 382 -187.42 -43.81 62.67
N THR A 383 -187.35 -42.47 62.67
CA THR A 383 -188.31 -41.64 63.43
C THR A 383 -189.66 -41.46 62.73
N ASN A 384 -189.76 -41.74 61.43
CA ASN A 384 -191.02 -41.62 60.68
C ASN A 384 -191.96 -42.83 60.88
N LEU A 385 -191.56 -43.83 61.67
CA LEU A 385 -192.30 -45.10 61.83
C LEU A 385 -192.69 -45.46 63.28
N LEU A 386 -192.48 -44.56 64.24
CA LEU A 386 -192.95 -44.64 65.63
C LEU A 386 -193.85 -43.44 65.94
#